data_AF-A0A8T0DW16-F1
#
_entry.id   AF-A0A8T0DW16-F1
#
_cell.length_a   1.000
_cell.length_b   1.000
_cell.length_c   1.000
_cell.angle_alpha   90.00
_cell.angle_beta   90.00
_cell.angle_gamma   90.00
#
_symmetry.space_group_name_H-M   'P 1'
#
loop_
_entity.id
_entity.type
_entity.pdbx_description
1 polymer ?
#
loop_
_entity_poly.entity_id
_entity_poly.type
_entity_poly.pdbx_seq_one_letter_code
_entity_poly.pdbx_strand_id
1 'polypeptide(L)'
;MQVQNYDLDKIDDYTFSAAFTKECKAVFQLGLEELKKRQMELNEFWACVDKTKQTSEREGTQKIEEFKVYQQETAKELENNADTIMMEYTIKDYIERVQKLRYDLMHIEMTLVEQLDEVINEFNRNMKDMIDTFLEKVEEHFAECREQQSQFNERLTDISPSVLDRFLRTDSDVVASDDLLSIFGDKESLTNALQASNDAHLMQIDNLTDTIIKQAREWYEKEVSCISEKEGYERNRKRVMEINQVADAFRDYVENMEVMSSIET
;
A
#
# COMPACT_ATOMS: atom_id res chain seq x y z
N MET A 1 38.22 20.37 52.41
CA MET A 1 38.55 18.99 52.01
C MET A 1 37.81 18.76 50.69
N GLN A 2 38.56 18.60 49.60
CA GLN A 2 38.02 18.54 48.24
C GLN A 2 37.15 17.30 48.09
N VAL A 3 35.88 17.48 47.70
CA VAL A 3 35.04 16.40 47.19
C VAL A 3 35.64 16.03 45.84
N GLN A 4 36.30 14.87 45.77
CA GLN A 4 36.67 14.28 44.49
C GLN A 4 35.38 13.88 43.78
N ASN A 5 34.88 14.76 42.90
CA ASN A 5 34.23 14.33 41.67
C ASN A 5 35.18 13.35 40.98
N TYR A 6 34.69 12.18 40.56
CA TYR A 6 35.21 11.30 39.50
C TYR A 6 34.86 9.85 39.85
N ASP A 7 33.71 9.40 39.35
CA ASP A 7 33.44 8.02 38.89
C ASP A 7 32.05 7.90 38.23
N LEU A 8 31.19 8.92 38.32
CA LEU A 8 29.96 9.03 37.51
C LEU A 8 30.22 9.49 36.07
N ASP A 9 31.33 10.20 35.80
CA ASP A 9 31.77 10.58 34.44
C ASP A 9 32.13 9.38 33.55
N LYS A 10 32.18 8.15 34.10
CA LYS A 10 32.41 6.92 33.33
C LYS A 10 31.14 6.31 32.75
N ILE A 11 29.97 6.70 33.27
CA ILE A 11 28.69 6.41 32.63
C ILE A 11 28.40 7.65 31.79
N ASP A 12 28.86 7.63 30.55
CA ASP A 12 28.57 8.69 29.59
C ASP A 12 27.12 8.56 29.09
N ASP A 13 26.16 8.65 30.04
CA ASP A 13 24.71 8.54 29.85
C ASP A 13 24.22 9.58 28.84
N TYR A 14 24.86 10.75 28.83
CA TYR A 14 24.59 11.81 27.84
C TYR A 14 24.93 11.34 26.41
N THR A 15 26.04 10.61 26.23
CA THR A 15 26.44 10.09 24.92
C THR A 15 25.60 8.89 24.47
N PHE A 16 25.23 7.98 25.39
CA PHE A 16 24.30 6.87 25.06
C PHE A 16 22.93 7.43 24.66
N SER A 17 22.31 8.25 25.51
CA SER A 17 20.99 8.83 25.25
C SER A 17 20.96 9.65 23.96
N ALA A 18 22.01 10.44 23.69
CA ALA A 18 22.11 11.20 22.46
C ALA A 18 22.26 10.30 21.22
N ALA A 19 23.10 9.26 21.28
CA ALA A 19 23.29 8.31 20.18
C ALA A 19 22.02 7.51 19.88
N PHE A 20 21.34 6.99 20.91
CA PHE A 20 20.11 6.23 20.75
C PHE A 20 18.98 7.11 20.19
N THR A 21 18.86 8.33 20.72
CA THR A 21 17.89 9.31 20.23
C THR A 21 18.15 9.70 18.77
N LYS A 22 19.42 9.76 18.35
CA LYS A 22 19.80 10.03 16.96
C LYS A 22 19.26 8.94 16.02
N GLU A 23 19.41 7.67 16.36
CA GLU A 23 18.92 6.56 15.53
C GLU A 23 17.39 6.53 15.47
N CYS A 24 16.70 6.74 16.59
CA CYS A 24 15.24 6.83 16.61
C CYS A 24 14.71 8.00 15.75
N LYS A 25 15.39 9.15 15.77
CA LYS A 25 15.06 10.29 14.89
C LYS A 25 15.34 9.97 13.43
N ALA A 26 16.38 9.19 13.13
CA ALA A 26 16.68 8.77 11.77
C ALA A 26 15.56 7.87 11.20
N VAL A 27 15.07 6.90 11.97
CA VAL A 27 13.91 6.07 11.58
C VAL A 27 12.67 6.93 11.29
N PHE A 28 12.37 7.90 12.16
CA PHE A 28 11.23 8.80 11.95
C PHE A 28 11.37 9.62 10.67
N GLN A 29 12.55 10.20 10.44
CA GLN A 29 12.82 11.00 9.25
C GLN A 29 12.77 10.16 7.97
N LEU A 30 13.35 8.95 8.01
CA LEU A 30 13.26 7.98 6.93
C LEU A 30 11.79 7.66 6.60
N GLY A 31 10.96 7.41 7.61
CA GLY A 31 9.53 7.17 7.43
C GLY A 31 8.80 8.32 6.72
N LEU A 32 9.13 9.57 7.06
CA LEU A 32 8.56 10.75 6.40
C LEU A 32 9.01 10.88 4.94
N GLU A 33 10.26 10.55 4.64
CA GLU A 33 10.79 10.57 3.27
C GLU A 33 10.17 9.47 2.41
N GLU A 34 10.10 8.25 2.93
CA GLU A 34 9.50 7.11 2.24
C GLU A 34 7.99 7.28 2.07
N LEU A 35 7.29 7.96 3.00
CA LEU A 35 5.89 8.33 2.80
C LEU A 35 5.72 9.25 1.58
N LYS A 36 6.60 10.25 1.41
CA LYS A 36 6.53 11.16 0.26
C LYS A 36 6.78 10.43 -1.06
N LYS A 37 7.79 9.55 -1.10
CA LYS A 37 8.09 8.74 -2.30
C LYS A 37 6.92 7.85 -2.68
N ARG A 38 6.34 7.14 -1.71
CA ARG A 38 5.17 6.30 -1.94
C ARG A 38 3.96 7.09 -2.43
N GLN A 39 3.73 8.29 -1.90
CA GLN A 39 2.67 9.16 -2.38
C GLN A 39 2.90 9.63 -3.82
N MET A 40 4.15 9.92 -4.20
CA MET A 40 4.49 10.27 -5.59
C MET A 40 4.19 9.12 -6.54
N GLU A 41 4.66 7.91 -6.22
CA GLU A 41 4.39 6.70 -7.01
C GLU A 41 2.87 6.45 -7.17
N LEU A 42 2.10 6.57 -6.08
CA LEU A 42 0.64 6.45 -6.13
C LEU A 42 0.01 7.49 -7.06
N ASN A 43 0.48 8.74 -7.02
CA ASN A 43 -0.06 9.79 -7.89
C ASN A 43 0.26 9.53 -9.36
N GLU A 44 1.47 9.07 -9.66
CA GLU A 44 1.91 8.73 -11.02
C GLU A 44 1.14 7.52 -11.56
N PHE A 45 0.96 6.49 -10.74
CA PHE A 45 0.12 5.34 -11.04
C PHE A 45 -1.31 5.76 -11.40
N TRP A 46 -1.99 6.53 -10.55
CA TRP A 46 -3.37 6.94 -10.80
C TRP A 46 -3.49 7.86 -12.02
N ALA A 47 -2.54 8.75 -12.24
CA ALA A 47 -2.50 9.57 -13.46
C ALA A 47 -2.38 8.71 -14.72
N CYS A 48 -1.59 7.64 -14.67
CA CYS A 48 -1.47 6.68 -15.77
C CYS A 48 -2.79 5.93 -16.00
N VAL A 49 -3.37 5.35 -14.94
CA VAL A 49 -4.64 4.62 -14.99
C VAL A 49 -5.74 5.49 -15.60
N ASP A 50 -5.90 6.72 -15.11
CA ASP A 50 -6.94 7.64 -15.59
C ASP A 50 -6.76 7.99 -17.07
N LYS A 51 -5.52 8.25 -17.50
CA LYS A 51 -5.21 8.54 -18.90
C LYS A 51 -5.53 7.36 -19.82
N THR A 52 -5.17 6.15 -19.41
CA THR A 52 -5.42 4.92 -20.17
C THR A 52 -6.92 4.66 -20.28
N LYS A 53 -7.67 4.80 -19.18
CA LYS A 53 -9.14 4.72 -19.17
C LYS A 53 -9.79 5.75 -20.09
N GLN A 54 -9.38 7.02 -20.00
CA GLN A 54 -9.93 8.08 -20.85
C GLN A 54 -9.72 7.81 -22.35
N THR A 55 -8.57 7.22 -22.70
CA THR A 55 -8.27 6.86 -24.09
C THR A 55 -9.23 5.78 -24.59
N SER A 56 -9.39 4.70 -23.82
CA SER A 56 -10.32 3.61 -24.13
C SER A 56 -11.79 4.07 -24.16
N GLU A 57 -12.20 4.92 -23.20
CA GLU A 57 -13.54 5.48 -23.14
C GLU A 57 -13.86 6.33 -24.37
N ARG A 58 -12.91 7.16 -24.80
CA ARG A 58 -13.06 7.98 -26.00
C ARG A 58 -13.21 7.12 -27.25
N GLU A 59 -12.40 6.07 -27.40
CA GLU A 59 -12.48 5.14 -28.53
C GLU A 59 -13.81 4.39 -28.55
N GLY A 60 -14.25 3.86 -27.41
CA GLY A 60 -15.54 3.17 -27.29
C GLY A 60 -16.72 4.10 -27.55
N THR A 61 -16.67 5.33 -27.04
CA THR A 61 -17.72 6.35 -27.28
C THR A 61 -17.81 6.70 -28.76
N GLN A 62 -16.67 6.89 -29.43
CA GLN A 62 -16.65 7.16 -30.86
C GLN A 62 -17.34 6.04 -31.65
N LYS A 63 -17.04 4.76 -31.35
CA LYS A 63 -17.68 3.61 -32.01
C LYS A 63 -19.19 3.58 -31.82
N ILE A 64 -19.66 3.92 -30.62
CA ILE A 64 -21.10 3.95 -30.31
C ILE A 64 -21.78 5.11 -31.06
N GLU A 65 -21.19 6.30 -31.09
CA GLU A 65 -21.77 7.46 -31.79
C GLU A 65 -21.80 7.26 -33.31
N GLU A 66 -20.75 6.69 -33.89
CA GLU A 66 -20.74 6.28 -35.31
C GLU A 66 -21.88 5.29 -35.61
N PHE A 67 -22.13 4.34 -34.71
CA PHE A 67 -23.22 3.37 -34.87
C PHE A 67 -24.61 4.01 -34.73
N LYS A 68 -24.79 4.98 -33.83
CA LYS A 68 -26.07 5.71 -33.69
C LYS A 68 -26.44 6.47 -34.96
N VAL A 69 -25.45 7.07 -35.64
CA VAL A 69 -25.69 7.74 -36.93
C VAL A 69 -26.16 6.72 -37.96
N TYR A 70 -25.45 5.58 -38.07
CA TYR A 70 -25.86 4.49 -38.96
C TYR A 70 -27.28 3.98 -38.64
N GLN A 71 -27.63 3.78 -37.35
CA GLN A 71 -28.96 3.37 -36.93
C GLN A 71 -30.06 4.32 -37.42
N GLN A 72 -29.82 5.65 -37.34
CA GLN A 72 -30.78 6.65 -37.81
C GLN A 72 -30.97 6.61 -39.33
N GLU A 73 -29.90 6.33 -40.09
CA GLU A 73 -29.96 6.19 -41.54
C GLU A 73 -30.72 4.92 -41.93
N THR A 74 -30.41 3.78 -41.29
CA THR A 74 -31.10 2.50 -41.51
C THR A 74 -32.59 2.58 -41.16
N ALA A 75 -32.94 3.28 -40.07
CA ALA A 75 -34.34 3.48 -39.70
C ALA A 75 -35.12 4.20 -40.81
N LYS A 76 -34.56 5.27 -41.39
CA LYS A 76 -35.17 6.00 -42.51
C LYS A 76 -35.27 5.13 -43.77
N GLU A 77 -34.27 4.29 -44.04
CA GLU A 77 -34.29 3.38 -45.18
C GLU A 77 -35.42 2.36 -45.04
N LEU A 78 -35.58 1.76 -43.86
CA LEU A 78 -36.65 0.81 -43.56
C LEU A 78 -38.05 1.43 -43.65
N GLU A 79 -38.24 2.66 -43.15
CA GLU A 79 -39.52 3.38 -43.23
C GLU A 79 -39.95 3.70 -44.68
N ASN A 80 -38.99 3.93 -45.58
CA ASN A 80 -39.26 4.36 -46.96
C ASN A 80 -39.26 3.22 -47.99
N ASN A 81 -38.82 2.02 -47.60
CA ASN A 81 -38.85 0.87 -48.48
C ASN A 81 -40.24 0.22 -48.46
N ALA A 82 -40.69 -0.34 -49.57
CA ALA A 82 -41.92 -1.13 -49.64
C ALA A 82 -41.66 -2.60 -50.03
N ASP A 83 -40.40 -2.91 -50.36
CA ASP A 83 -39.96 -4.26 -50.72
C ASP A 83 -39.53 -5.03 -49.48
N THR A 84 -40.35 -6.01 -49.08
CA THR A 84 -40.11 -6.87 -47.92
C THR A 84 -38.79 -7.62 -47.98
N ILE A 85 -38.33 -8.03 -49.16
CA ILE A 85 -37.06 -8.77 -49.31
C ILE A 85 -35.89 -7.83 -49.01
N MET A 86 -35.97 -6.59 -49.48
CA MET A 86 -34.95 -5.56 -49.21
C MET A 86 -34.92 -5.17 -47.73
N MET A 87 -36.08 -5.14 -47.05
CA MET A 87 -36.16 -4.91 -45.60
C MET A 87 -35.48 -6.03 -44.81
N GLU A 88 -35.79 -7.30 -45.10
CA GLU A 88 -35.17 -8.46 -44.43
C GLU A 88 -33.64 -8.45 -44.58
N TYR A 89 -33.13 -8.12 -45.77
CA TYR A 89 -31.69 -7.98 -46.00
C TYR A 89 -31.08 -6.86 -45.15
N THR A 90 -31.75 -5.71 -45.06
CA THR A 90 -31.30 -4.54 -44.30
C THR A 90 -31.29 -4.82 -42.79
N ILE A 91 -32.32 -5.49 -42.27
CA ILE A 91 -32.40 -5.95 -40.87
C ILE A 91 -31.24 -6.89 -40.55
N LYS A 92 -30.96 -7.84 -41.45
CA LYS A 92 -29.85 -8.78 -41.28
C LYS A 92 -28.49 -8.08 -41.26
N ASP A 93 -28.22 -7.17 -42.21
CA ASP A 93 -26.98 -6.36 -42.22
C ASP A 93 -26.84 -5.58 -40.91
N TYR A 94 -27.93 -4.97 -40.44
CA TYR A 94 -27.92 -4.22 -39.19
C TYR A 94 -27.55 -5.11 -37.99
N ILE A 95 -28.16 -6.30 -37.85
CA ILE A 95 -27.84 -7.24 -36.75
C ILE A 95 -26.38 -7.70 -36.82
N GLU A 96 -25.85 -7.96 -38.02
CA GLU A 96 -24.44 -8.31 -38.23
C GLU A 96 -23.52 -7.15 -37.80
N ARG A 97 -23.90 -5.90 -38.09
CA ARG A 97 -23.14 -4.73 -37.64
C ARG A 97 -23.25 -4.46 -36.14
N VAL A 98 -24.38 -4.76 -35.49
CA VAL A 98 -24.49 -4.75 -34.02
C VAL A 98 -23.49 -5.74 -33.42
N GLN A 99 -23.37 -6.95 -33.99
CA GLN A 99 -22.36 -7.91 -33.53
C GLN A 99 -20.95 -7.36 -33.74
N LYS A 100 -20.67 -6.77 -34.90
CA LYS A 100 -19.37 -6.14 -35.15
C LYS A 100 -19.05 -5.02 -34.14
N LEU A 101 -20.01 -4.15 -33.82
CA LEU A 101 -19.83 -3.11 -32.79
C LEU A 101 -19.49 -3.74 -31.44
N ARG A 102 -20.21 -4.79 -31.03
CA ARG A 102 -19.93 -5.52 -29.78
C ARG A 102 -18.51 -6.08 -29.78
N TYR A 103 -18.06 -6.69 -30.88
CA TYR A 103 -16.68 -7.20 -31.01
C TYR A 103 -15.65 -6.07 -30.91
N ASP A 104 -15.85 -4.95 -31.61
CA ASP A 104 -14.96 -3.79 -31.54
C ASP A 104 -14.86 -3.24 -30.11
N LEU A 105 -15.99 -3.11 -29.39
CA LEU A 105 -16.03 -2.64 -28.00
C LEU A 105 -15.36 -3.63 -27.03
N MET A 106 -15.57 -4.93 -27.20
CA MET A 106 -14.88 -5.96 -26.41
C MET A 106 -13.38 -5.95 -26.66
N HIS A 107 -12.95 -5.70 -27.90
CA HIS A 107 -11.54 -5.59 -28.24
C HIS A 107 -10.89 -4.37 -27.56
N ILE A 108 -11.55 -3.21 -27.58
CA ILE A 108 -11.09 -2.00 -26.85
C ILE A 108 -10.97 -2.29 -25.35
N GLU A 109 -11.95 -2.98 -24.76
CA GLU A 109 -11.90 -3.35 -23.34
C GLU A 109 -10.77 -4.35 -23.03
N MET A 110 -10.55 -5.35 -23.90
CA MET A 110 -9.45 -6.31 -23.77
C MET A 110 -8.09 -5.61 -23.78
N THR A 111 -7.87 -4.68 -24.71
CA THR A 111 -6.64 -3.88 -24.76
C THR A 111 -6.48 -3.02 -23.50
N LEU A 112 -7.57 -2.42 -23.00
CA LEU A 112 -7.50 -1.66 -21.74
C LEU A 112 -7.15 -2.55 -20.53
N VAL A 113 -7.63 -3.81 -20.48
CA VAL A 113 -7.24 -4.76 -19.44
C VAL A 113 -5.75 -5.05 -19.51
N GLU A 114 -5.22 -5.37 -20.69
CA GLU A 114 -3.79 -5.64 -20.88
C GLU A 114 -2.93 -4.46 -20.43
N GLN A 115 -3.32 -3.23 -20.81
CA GLN A 115 -2.62 -2.01 -20.40
C GLN A 115 -2.71 -1.76 -18.89
N LEU A 116 -3.87 -1.96 -18.26
CA LEU A 116 -3.97 -1.79 -16.80
C LEU A 116 -3.19 -2.87 -16.05
N ASP A 117 -3.18 -4.12 -16.54
CA ASP A 117 -2.39 -5.19 -15.93
C ASP A 117 -0.89 -4.87 -15.96
N GLU A 118 -0.37 -4.32 -17.06
CA GLU A 118 1.02 -3.85 -17.13
C GLU A 118 1.30 -2.75 -16.09
N VAL A 119 0.45 -1.72 -16.05
CA VAL A 119 0.62 -0.57 -15.13
C VAL A 119 0.50 -1.00 -13.65
N ILE A 120 -0.43 -1.89 -13.33
CA ILE A 120 -0.60 -2.45 -11.97
C ILE A 120 0.62 -3.28 -11.58
N ASN A 121 1.14 -4.11 -12.48
CA ASN A 121 2.31 -4.95 -12.19
C ASN A 121 3.58 -4.11 -11.99
N GLU A 122 3.76 -3.05 -12.78
CA GLU A 122 4.87 -2.11 -12.61
C GLU A 122 4.79 -1.39 -11.25
N PHE A 123 3.62 -0.83 -10.92
CA PHE A 123 3.35 -0.21 -9.63
C PHE A 123 3.63 -1.17 -8.46
N ASN A 124 3.13 -2.41 -8.54
CA ASN A 124 3.32 -3.41 -7.50
C ASN A 124 4.81 -3.70 -7.26
N ARG A 125 5.59 -3.81 -8.34
CA ARG A 125 7.03 -4.03 -8.25
C ARG A 125 7.74 -2.83 -7.60
N ASN A 126 7.44 -1.62 -8.06
CA ASN A 126 8.04 -0.40 -7.52
C ASN A 126 7.71 -0.20 -6.04
N MET A 127 6.43 -0.37 -5.66
CA MET A 127 6.00 -0.28 -4.27
C MET A 127 6.64 -1.34 -3.39
N LYS A 128 6.77 -2.57 -3.88
CA LYS A 128 7.45 -3.64 -3.16
C LYS A 128 8.89 -3.28 -2.89
N ASP A 129 9.63 -2.83 -3.91
CA ASP A 129 11.03 -2.44 -3.77
C ASP A 129 11.19 -1.26 -2.78
N MET A 130 10.28 -0.27 -2.81
CA MET A 130 10.27 0.84 -1.84
C MET A 130 10.03 0.36 -0.40
N ILE A 131 9.06 -0.53 -0.19
CA ILE A 131 8.73 -1.07 1.14
C ILE A 131 9.86 -1.95 1.66
N ASP A 132 10.40 -2.85 0.83
CA ASP A 132 11.49 -3.73 1.23
C ASP A 132 12.74 -2.89 1.61
N THR A 133 13.10 -1.90 0.78
CA THR A 133 14.22 -0.96 1.08
C THR A 133 13.99 -0.15 2.35
N PHE A 134 12.75 0.31 2.59
CA PHE A 134 12.41 1.02 3.83
C PHE A 134 12.61 0.12 5.05
N LEU A 135 12.12 -1.12 5.00
CA LEU A 135 12.20 -2.06 6.11
C LEU A 135 13.63 -2.48 6.43
N GLU A 136 14.46 -2.74 5.40
CA GLU A 136 15.88 -3.04 5.59
C GLU A 136 16.61 -1.94 6.38
N LYS A 137 16.33 -0.67 6.06
CA LYS A 137 16.93 0.47 6.77
C LYS A 137 16.38 0.67 8.18
N VAL A 138 15.10 0.39 8.39
CA VAL A 138 14.50 0.41 9.74
C VAL A 138 15.19 -0.64 10.62
N GLU A 139 15.37 -1.86 10.11
CA GLU A 139 16.09 -2.92 10.81
C GLU A 139 17.54 -2.54 11.09
N GLU A 140 18.24 -1.90 10.15
CA GLU A 140 19.61 -1.39 10.34
C GLU A 140 19.69 -0.39 11.51
N HIS A 141 18.81 0.61 11.56
CA HIS A 141 18.78 1.58 12.65
C HIS A 141 18.42 0.95 14.01
N PHE A 142 17.52 -0.04 14.04
CA PHE A 142 17.19 -0.72 15.30
C PHE A 142 18.26 -1.72 15.74
N ALA A 143 19.02 -2.32 14.82
CA ALA A 143 20.20 -3.09 15.15
C ALA A 143 21.26 -2.21 15.86
N GLU A 144 21.46 -0.98 15.38
CA GLU A 144 22.34 0.00 16.04
C GLU A 144 21.79 0.40 17.42
N CYS A 145 20.48 0.60 17.57
CA CYS A 145 19.85 0.82 18.88
C CYS A 145 20.12 -0.35 19.87
N ARG A 146 20.03 -1.60 19.40
CA ARG A 146 20.32 -2.79 20.22
C ARG A 146 21.78 -2.84 20.65
N GLU A 147 22.71 -2.54 19.75
CA GLU A 147 24.14 -2.51 20.03
C GLU A 147 24.47 -1.45 21.08
N GLN A 148 23.92 -0.24 20.93
CA GLN A 148 24.09 0.84 21.91
C GLN A 148 23.53 0.47 23.28
N GLN A 149 22.36 -0.15 23.34
CA GLN A 149 21.76 -0.63 24.61
C GLN A 149 22.64 -1.72 25.26
N SER A 150 23.21 -2.62 24.46
CA SER A 150 24.10 -3.68 24.94
C SER A 150 25.41 -3.11 25.50
N GLN A 151 26.03 -2.17 24.79
CA GLN A 151 27.24 -1.47 25.25
C GLN A 151 26.99 -0.64 26.52
N PHE A 152 25.83 0.01 26.62
CA PHE A 152 25.43 0.74 27.82
C PHE A 152 25.30 -0.21 29.02
N ASN A 153 24.62 -1.34 28.84
CA ASN A 153 24.47 -2.34 29.89
C ASN A 153 25.81 -2.97 30.31
N GLU A 154 26.73 -3.22 29.37
CA GLU A 154 28.07 -3.72 29.67
C GLU A 154 28.82 -2.73 30.59
N ARG A 155 28.85 -1.44 30.23
CA ARG A 155 29.48 -0.40 31.06
C ARG A 155 28.83 -0.25 32.43
N LEU A 156 27.50 -0.32 32.50
CA LEU A 156 26.78 -0.30 33.78
C LEU A 156 27.18 -1.50 34.64
N THR A 157 27.24 -2.70 34.04
CA THR A 157 27.62 -3.93 34.73
C THR A 157 29.05 -3.88 35.26
N ASP A 158 29.98 -3.29 34.50
CA ASP A 158 31.37 -3.13 34.92
C ASP A 158 31.54 -2.19 36.14
N ILE A 159 30.76 -1.11 36.21
CA ILE A 159 30.86 -0.09 37.27
C ILE A 159 30.07 -0.52 38.52
N SER A 160 29.00 -1.29 38.35
CA SER A 160 28.04 -1.66 39.39
C SER A 160 28.65 -2.30 40.65
N PRO A 161 29.64 -3.23 40.58
CA PRO A 161 30.28 -3.79 41.77
C PRO A 161 30.97 -2.76 42.66
N SER A 162 31.63 -1.75 42.06
CA SER A 162 32.29 -0.68 42.82
C SER A 162 31.27 0.19 43.55
N VAL A 163 30.15 0.48 42.88
CA VAL A 163 29.03 1.24 43.47
C VAL A 163 28.39 0.45 44.62
N LEU A 164 28.18 -0.86 44.44
CA LEU A 164 27.66 -1.76 45.48
C LEU A 164 28.59 -1.83 46.69
N ASP A 165 29.89 -2.04 46.49
CA ASP A 165 30.87 -2.08 47.58
C ASP A 165 30.87 -0.76 48.37
N ARG A 166 30.73 0.38 47.70
CA ARG A 166 30.62 1.67 48.35
C ARG A 166 29.30 1.82 49.12
N PHE A 167 28.19 1.39 48.54
CA PHE A 167 26.88 1.39 49.17
C PHE A 167 26.90 0.59 50.48
N LEU A 168 27.51 -0.60 50.46
CA LEU A 168 27.60 -1.51 51.61
C LEU A 168 28.62 -1.07 52.69
N ARG A 169 29.68 -0.35 52.30
CA ARG A 169 30.72 0.13 53.24
C ARG A 169 30.38 1.43 53.95
N THR A 170 29.52 2.25 53.34
CA THR A 170 29.16 3.53 53.93
C THR A 170 28.20 3.25 55.09
N ASP A 171 28.44 3.82 56.29
CA ASP A 171 27.38 4.10 57.28
C ASP A 171 26.44 5.14 56.63
N SER A 172 25.76 4.71 55.58
CA SER A 172 25.21 5.60 54.58
C SER A 172 23.98 6.26 55.16
N ASP A 173 24.08 7.56 55.46
CA ASP A 173 22.96 8.48 55.61
C ASP A 173 22.10 8.59 54.32
N VAL A 174 22.38 7.78 53.29
CA VAL A 174 21.53 7.68 52.10
C VAL A 174 20.22 6.99 52.51
N VAL A 175 19.18 7.80 52.67
CA VAL A 175 17.80 7.33 52.72
C VAL A 175 17.47 6.76 51.33
N ALA A 176 17.74 5.47 51.15
CA ALA A 176 17.38 4.73 49.95
C ALA A 176 15.94 4.22 50.07
N SER A 177 15.23 4.11 48.94
CA SER A 177 13.94 3.43 48.90
C SER A 177 14.12 1.94 49.17
N ASP A 178 13.05 1.28 49.63
CA ASP A 178 13.02 -0.18 49.81
C ASP A 178 13.40 -0.91 48.51
N ASP A 179 12.99 -0.38 47.36
CA ASP A 179 13.33 -0.92 46.04
C ASP A 179 14.85 -0.86 45.77
N LEU A 180 15.51 0.26 46.07
CA LEU A 180 16.96 0.39 45.91
C LEU A 180 17.73 -0.51 46.88
N LEU A 181 17.25 -0.65 48.12
CA LEU A 181 17.81 -1.57 49.10
C LEU A 181 17.70 -3.03 48.65
N SER A 182 16.61 -3.38 47.96
CA SER A 182 16.44 -4.72 47.40
C SER A 182 17.43 -5.02 46.27
N ILE A 183 17.69 -4.03 45.39
CA ILE A 183 18.61 -4.17 44.25
C ILE A 183 20.07 -4.18 44.72
N PHE A 184 20.44 -3.28 45.64
CA PHE A 184 21.79 -3.15 46.19
C PHE A 184 22.04 -3.99 47.46
N GLY A 185 21.16 -4.94 47.77
CA GLY A 185 21.30 -5.80 48.95
C GLY A 185 22.50 -6.74 48.86
N ASP A 186 22.76 -7.27 47.66
CA ASP A 186 23.90 -8.13 47.37
C ASP A 186 24.24 -8.10 45.87
N LYS A 187 25.35 -8.77 45.50
CA LYS A 187 25.84 -8.80 44.13
C LYS A 187 24.90 -9.54 43.17
N GLU A 188 24.26 -10.62 43.62
CA GLU A 188 23.37 -11.43 42.81
C GLU A 188 22.10 -10.64 42.46
N SER A 189 21.49 -9.98 43.45
CA SER A 189 20.33 -9.10 43.30
C SER A 189 20.61 -7.97 42.30
N LEU A 190 21.77 -7.32 42.42
CA LEU A 190 22.18 -6.25 41.50
C LEU A 190 22.38 -6.75 40.06
N THR A 191 23.09 -7.87 39.88
CA THR A 191 23.31 -8.46 38.54
C THR A 191 21.99 -8.90 37.90
N ASN A 192 21.09 -9.51 38.67
CA ASN A 192 19.77 -9.92 38.17
C ASN A 192 18.93 -8.71 37.74
N ALA A 193 18.96 -7.61 38.50
CA ALA A 193 18.26 -6.38 38.16
C ALA A 193 18.80 -5.73 36.87
N LEU A 194 20.13 -5.67 36.70
CA LEU A 194 20.76 -5.15 35.48
C LEU A 194 20.39 -5.98 34.25
N GLN A 195 20.47 -7.31 34.36
CA GLN A 195 20.10 -8.20 33.27
C GLN A 195 18.62 -8.04 32.90
N ALA A 196 17.73 -8.04 33.88
CA ALA A 196 16.30 -7.85 33.66
C ALA A 196 15.99 -6.48 33.00
N SER A 197 16.69 -5.42 33.39
CA SER A 197 16.55 -4.10 32.77
C SER A 197 16.99 -4.12 31.31
N ASN A 198 18.11 -4.75 31.00
CA ASN A 198 18.61 -4.85 29.64
C ASN A 198 17.66 -5.67 28.75
N ASP A 199 17.21 -6.83 29.23
CA ASP A 199 16.28 -7.68 28.50
C ASP A 199 14.95 -6.95 28.23
N ALA A 200 14.45 -6.17 29.19
CA ALA A 200 13.25 -5.35 29.01
C ALA A 200 13.42 -4.28 27.91
N HIS A 201 14.57 -3.59 27.86
CA HIS A 201 14.84 -2.59 26.82
C HIS A 201 15.01 -3.24 25.43
N LEU A 202 15.77 -4.33 25.33
CA LEU A 202 15.93 -5.06 24.07
C LEU A 202 14.58 -5.57 23.54
N MET A 203 13.72 -6.09 24.44
CA MET A 203 12.38 -6.52 24.08
C MET A 203 11.51 -5.36 23.56
N GLN A 204 11.64 -4.15 24.13
CA GLN A 204 10.91 -2.98 23.61
C GLN A 204 11.38 -2.59 22.21
N ILE A 205 12.69 -2.64 21.95
CA ILE A 205 13.26 -2.38 20.63
C ILE A 205 12.73 -3.38 19.59
N ASP A 206 12.73 -4.67 19.94
CA ASP A 206 12.24 -5.74 19.04
C ASP A 206 10.74 -5.56 18.75
N ASN A 207 9.93 -5.37 19.79
CA ASN A 207 8.49 -5.17 19.62
C ASN A 207 8.15 -3.97 18.73
N LEU A 208 8.92 -2.87 18.85
CA LEU A 208 8.72 -1.69 18.01
C LEU A 208 9.12 -1.96 16.56
N THR A 209 10.25 -2.63 16.35
CA THR A 209 10.74 -3.04 15.03
C THR A 209 9.71 -3.93 14.33
N ASP A 210 9.25 -4.98 15.02
CA ASP A 210 8.22 -5.89 14.53
C ASP A 210 6.92 -5.17 14.21
N THR A 211 6.51 -4.21 15.04
CA THR A 211 5.30 -3.42 14.82
C THR A 211 5.40 -2.60 13.53
N ILE A 212 6.54 -1.93 13.30
CA ILE A 212 6.76 -1.13 12.09
C ILE A 212 6.78 -2.02 10.84
N ILE A 213 7.52 -3.14 10.90
CA ILE A 213 7.60 -4.12 9.81
C ILE A 213 6.20 -4.64 9.45
N LYS A 214 5.44 -5.07 10.45
CA LYS A 214 4.09 -5.60 10.28
C LYS A 214 3.17 -4.56 9.66
N GLN A 215 3.11 -3.35 10.21
CA GLN A 215 2.22 -2.30 9.72
C GLN A 215 2.55 -1.89 8.28
N ALA A 216 3.83 -1.79 7.92
CA ALA A 216 4.24 -1.45 6.57
C ALA A 216 3.84 -2.55 5.56
N ARG A 217 4.02 -3.83 5.90
CA ARG A 217 3.63 -4.97 5.06
C ARG A 217 2.11 -5.06 4.92
N GLU A 218 1.38 -4.95 6.02
CA GLU A 218 -0.10 -4.98 6.01
C GLU A 218 -0.67 -3.82 5.16
N TRP A 219 -0.08 -2.63 5.28
CA TRP A 219 -0.48 -1.49 4.44
C TRP A 219 -0.23 -1.78 2.95
N TYR A 220 0.96 -2.27 2.60
CA TYR A 220 1.32 -2.60 1.22
C TYR A 220 0.40 -3.66 0.63
N GLU A 221 0.21 -4.78 1.34
CA GLU A 221 -0.65 -5.88 0.91
C GLU A 221 -2.10 -5.42 0.70
N LYS A 222 -2.62 -4.60 1.63
CA LYS A 222 -3.96 -4.04 1.52
C LYS A 222 -4.11 -3.13 0.31
N GLU A 223 -3.16 -2.23 0.09
CA GLU A 223 -3.23 -1.25 -0.99
C GLU A 223 -3.17 -1.93 -2.37
N VAL A 224 -2.20 -2.83 -2.55
CA VAL A 224 -2.05 -3.63 -3.79
C VAL A 224 -3.28 -4.47 -4.05
N SER A 225 -3.78 -5.20 -3.03
CA SER A 225 -4.96 -6.04 -3.19
C SER A 225 -6.19 -5.22 -3.59
N CYS A 226 -6.38 -4.04 -2.98
CA CYS A 226 -7.49 -3.16 -3.29
C CYS A 226 -7.45 -2.64 -4.73
N ILE A 227 -6.26 -2.28 -5.21
CA ILE A 227 -6.05 -1.82 -6.59
C ILE A 227 -6.32 -2.96 -7.58
N SER A 228 -5.73 -4.15 -7.36
CA SER A 228 -5.94 -5.30 -8.23
C SER A 228 -7.40 -5.73 -8.29
N GLU A 229 -8.11 -5.75 -7.16
CA GLU A 229 -9.53 -6.08 -7.10
C GLU A 229 -10.38 -5.10 -7.91
N LYS A 230 -10.20 -3.80 -7.67
CA LYS A 230 -11.02 -2.76 -8.31
C LYS A 230 -10.72 -2.59 -9.79
N GLU A 231 -9.44 -2.44 -10.13
CA GLU A 231 -9.01 -2.02 -11.46
C GLU A 231 -8.72 -3.19 -12.40
N GLY A 232 -8.23 -4.30 -11.86
CA GLY A 232 -7.96 -5.54 -12.60
C GLY A 232 -9.20 -6.40 -12.82
N TYR A 233 -10.16 -6.42 -11.89
CA TYR A 233 -11.28 -7.38 -11.94
C TYR A 233 -12.68 -6.73 -11.97
N GLU A 234 -13.04 -5.94 -10.95
CA GLU A 234 -14.40 -5.43 -10.84
C GLU A 234 -14.79 -4.50 -11.99
N ARG A 235 -13.87 -3.60 -12.36
CA ARG A 235 -14.06 -2.65 -13.47
C ARG A 235 -14.34 -3.39 -14.77
N ASN A 236 -13.52 -4.38 -15.13
CA ASN A 236 -13.71 -5.14 -16.36
C ASN A 236 -15.07 -5.84 -16.39
N ARG A 237 -15.47 -6.50 -15.30
CA ARG A 237 -16.78 -7.16 -15.23
C ARG A 237 -17.93 -6.20 -15.46
N LYS A 238 -17.88 -5.02 -14.83
CA LYS A 238 -18.88 -3.95 -15.03
C LYS A 238 -18.92 -3.53 -16.50
N ARG A 239 -17.74 -3.29 -17.10
CA ARG A 239 -17.65 -2.82 -18.49
C ARG A 239 -18.12 -3.85 -19.50
N VAL A 240 -17.81 -5.13 -19.30
CA VAL A 240 -18.31 -6.23 -20.14
C VAL A 240 -19.84 -6.33 -20.07
N MET A 241 -20.44 -6.14 -18.89
CA MET A 241 -21.91 -6.10 -18.77
C MET A 241 -22.51 -4.92 -19.54
N GLU A 242 -21.93 -3.72 -19.41
CA GLU A 242 -22.37 -2.52 -20.15
C GLU A 242 -22.29 -2.72 -21.67
N ILE A 243 -21.19 -3.29 -22.18
CA ILE A 243 -21.04 -3.55 -23.62
C ILE A 243 -22.15 -4.48 -24.14
N ASN A 244 -22.49 -5.53 -23.38
CA ASN A 244 -23.59 -6.42 -23.75
C ASN A 244 -24.93 -5.68 -23.74
N GLN A 245 -25.21 -4.88 -22.70
CA GLN A 245 -26.44 -4.09 -22.62
C GLN A 245 -26.59 -3.10 -23.79
N VAL A 246 -25.49 -2.45 -24.20
CA VAL A 246 -25.50 -1.55 -25.37
C VAL A 246 -25.80 -2.33 -26.65
N ALA A 247 -25.17 -3.49 -26.85
CA ALA A 247 -25.40 -4.32 -28.02
C ALA A 247 -26.84 -4.85 -28.08
N ASP A 248 -27.39 -5.29 -26.95
CA ASP A 248 -28.78 -5.76 -26.85
C ASP A 248 -29.75 -4.63 -27.15
N ALA A 249 -29.56 -3.43 -26.58
CA ALA A 249 -30.41 -2.27 -26.86
C ALA A 249 -30.42 -1.89 -28.36
N PHE A 250 -29.28 -1.97 -29.04
CA PHE A 250 -29.22 -1.72 -30.48
C PHE A 250 -29.93 -2.82 -31.28
N ARG A 251 -29.84 -4.08 -30.88
CA ARG A 251 -30.55 -5.19 -31.54
C ARG A 251 -32.06 -5.06 -31.37
N ASP A 252 -32.53 -4.87 -30.14
CA ASP A 252 -33.95 -4.75 -29.79
C ASP A 252 -34.64 -3.63 -30.56
N TYR A 253 -33.91 -2.56 -30.92
CA TYR A 253 -34.44 -1.46 -31.72
C TYR A 253 -35.02 -1.94 -33.07
N VAL A 254 -34.30 -2.81 -33.79
CA VAL A 254 -34.74 -3.28 -35.11
C VAL A 254 -35.75 -4.41 -34.99
N GLU A 255 -35.63 -5.29 -34.00
CA GLU A 255 -36.63 -6.34 -33.74
C GLU A 255 -38.01 -5.74 -33.44
N ASN A 256 -38.06 -4.62 -32.69
CA ASN A 256 -39.30 -3.90 -32.45
C ASN A 256 -39.90 -3.24 -33.71
N MET A 257 -39.06 -2.81 -34.66
CA MET A 257 -39.52 -2.31 -35.96
C MET A 257 -40.09 -3.43 -36.84
N GLU A 258 -39.42 -4.59 -36.88
CA GLU A 258 -39.86 -5.78 -37.61
C GLU A 258 -41.24 -6.26 -37.15
N VAL A 259 -41.46 -6.31 -35.83
CA VAL A 259 -42.76 -6.68 -35.24
C VAL A 259 -43.87 -5.72 -35.66
N MET A 260 -43.62 -4.41 -35.70
CA MET A 260 -44.64 -3.45 -36.16
C MET A 260 -44.97 -3.63 -37.64
N SER A 261 -43.97 -3.85 -38.51
CA SER A 261 -44.20 -4.10 -39.94
C SER A 261 -45.00 -5.37 -40.22
N SER A 262 -44.86 -6.39 -39.37
CA SER A 262 -45.58 -7.68 -39.49
C SER A 262 -47.05 -7.61 -39.03
N ILE A 263 -47.42 -6.58 -38.25
CA ILE A 263 -48.80 -6.36 -37.77
C ILE A 263 -49.64 -5.59 -38.80
N GLU A 264 -49.00 -4.81 -39.69
CA GLU A 264 -49.67 -3.97 -40.70
C GLU A 264 -49.96 -4.70 -42.03
N THR A 265 -49.42 -5.91 -42.24
CA THR A 265 -49.73 -6.84 -43.35
C THR A 265 -50.83 -7.84 -43.01
#